data_AF-A0A090QC12-F1
#
_entry.id   AF-A0A090QC12-F1
#
_cell.length_a   1.000
_cell.length_b   1.000
_cell.length_c   1.000
_cell.angle_alpha   90.00
_cell.angle_beta   90.00
_cell.angle_gamma   90.00
#
_symmetry.space_group_name_H-M   'P 1'
#
loop_
_entity.id
_entity.type
_entity.pdbx_description
1 polymer ?
#
loop_
_entity_poly.entity_id
_entity_poly.type
_entity_poly.pdbx_seq_one_letter_code
_entity_poly.pdbx_strand_id
1 'polypeptide(L)'
;MDNYYYELEELLDHNPNSIRDWIKSTSGIKLSELKVKDLVFHNDLPIRTGNGVYIFKENNIPLYVGNCVARNFVERIPAHFDVRQNGWFNSLLVTLIKRTFNRKLKEDKTDINLTQSAKLAFENLDLVLINFSVYDKLAINRLEDYLRITLKPLNGFKHKKLNQENITIREYLEYNKIQNL
;
A
#
# COMPACT_ATOMS: atom_id res chain seq x y z
N MET A 1 -19.89 -6.82 -3.72
CA MET A 1 -18.84 -6.28 -4.59
C MET A 1 -17.55 -6.33 -3.81
N ASP A 2 -16.50 -6.88 -4.41
CA ASP A 2 -15.23 -7.05 -3.73
C ASP A 2 -14.53 -5.69 -3.63
N ASN A 3 -14.70 -5.02 -2.49
CA ASN A 3 -14.19 -3.68 -2.21
C ASN A 3 -12.70 -3.71 -1.87
N TYR A 4 -11.87 -4.18 -2.81
CA TYR A 4 -10.41 -4.24 -2.67
C TYR A 4 -9.67 -3.53 -3.80
N TYR A 5 -10.34 -3.24 -4.92
CA TYR A 5 -9.76 -2.61 -6.08
C TYR A 5 -10.48 -1.30 -6.36
N TYR A 6 -9.71 -0.26 -6.64
CA TYR A 6 -10.20 1.08 -6.97
C TYR A 6 -9.35 1.67 -8.09
N GLU A 7 -9.97 2.40 -9.00
CA GLU A 7 -9.26 3.31 -9.89
C GLU A 7 -8.94 4.60 -9.14
N LEU A 8 -7.84 5.26 -9.50
CA LEU A 8 -7.43 6.54 -8.90
C LEU A 8 -8.56 7.58 -8.95
N GLU A 9 -9.29 7.62 -10.06
CA GLU A 9 -10.34 8.59 -10.35
C GLU A 9 -11.43 8.60 -9.27
N GLU A 10 -11.70 7.44 -8.65
CA GLU A 10 -12.68 7.28 -7.57
C GLU A 10 -12.23 7.98 -6.26
N LEU A 11 -10.95 8.30 -6.14
CA LEU A 11 -10.34 8.82 -4.91
C LEU A 11 -9.92 10.29 -5.04
N LEU A 12 -9.89 10.85 -6.24
CA LEU A 12 -9.28 12.16 -6.51
C LEU A 12 -9.83 13.30 -5.65
N ASP A 13 -11.13 13.28 -5.36
CA ASP A 13 -11.80 14.35 -4.62
C ASP A 13 -11.84 14.09 -3.10
N HIS A 14 -11.25 12.98 -2.64
CA HIS A 14 -11.09 12.74 -1.21
C HIS A 14 -10.00 13.62 -0.61
N ASN A 15 -10.29 14.15 0.58
CA ASN A 15 -9.36 14.86 1.44
C ASN A 15 -8.86 13.93 2.56
N PRO A 16 -7.98 14.39 3.47
CA PRO A 16 -7.39 13.51 4.46
C PRO A 16 -8.40 12.85 5.40
N ASN A 17 -9.48 13.54 5.75
CA ASN A 17 -10.54 13.00 6.61
C ASN A 17 -11.36 11.95 5.85
N SER A 18 -11.82 12.27 4.64
CA SER A 18 -12.60 11.31 3.86
C SER A 18 -11.78 10.10 3.39
N ILE A 19 -10.46 10.21 3.22
CA ILE A 19 -9.57 9.04 3.01
C ILE A 19 -9.50 8.14 4.25
N ARG A 20 -9.47 8.72 5.45
CA ARG A 20 -9.49 7.91 6.70
C ARG A 20 -10.79 7.16 6.85
N ASP A 21 -11.90 7.77 6.48
CA ASP A 21 -13.21 7.13 6.59
C ASP A 21 -13.43 6.10 5.48
N TRP A 22 -12.95 6.40 4.26
CA TRP A 22 -12.89 5.44 3.17
C TRP A 22 -12.11 4.18 3.57
N ILE A 23 -10.86 4.27 4.05
CA ILE A 23 -10.07 3.06 4.36
C ILE A 23 -10.67 2.21 5.50
N LYS A 24 -11.42 2.82 6.41
CA LYS A 24 -12.16 2.11 7.48
C LYS A 24 -13.38 1.36 6.96
N SER A 25 -13.96 1.81 5.84
CA SER A 25 -15.14 1.18 5.22
C SER A 25 -14.80 0.23 4.07
N THR A 26 -13.61 0.38 3.47
CA THR A 26 -13.06 -0.55 2.47
C THR A 26 -12.73 -1.90 3.11
N SER A 27 -13.30 -3.01 2.63
CA SER A 27 -13.01 -4.34 3.20
C SER A 27 -11.60 -4.83 2.84
N GLY A 28 -11.16 -4.62 1.59
CA GLY A 28 -9.99 -5.30 1.04
C GLY A 28 -10.28 -6.75 0.69
N ILE A 29 -9.25 -7.44 0.17
CA ILE A 29 -9.23 -8.89 -0.08
C ILE A 29 -8.26 -9.55 0.89
N LYS A 30 -8.69 -10.64 1.53
CA LYS A 30 -7.84 -11.38 2.46
C LYS A 30 -6.63 -11.96 1.74
N LEU A 31 -5.43 -11.80 2.29
CA LEU A 31 -4.23 -12.31 1.64
C LEU A 31 -4.23 -13.84 1.46
N SER A 32 -4.81 -14.59 2.39
CA SER A 32 -4.98 -16.05 2.25
C SER A 32 -5.92 -16.46 1.12
N GLU A 33 -6.78 -15.54 0.64
CA GLU A 33 -7.77 -15.77 -0.41
C GLU A 33 -7.36 -15.16 -1.75
N LEU A 34 -6.36 -14.25 -1.73
CA LEU A 34 -5.82 -13.58 -2.90
C LEU A 34 -5.22 -14.58 -3.89
N LYS A 35 -5.78 -14.65 -5.09
CA LYS A 35 -5.26 -15.44 -6.20
C LYS A 35 -4.50 -14.54 -7.16
N VAL A 36 -3.60 -15.15 -7.94
CA VAL A 36 -2.87 -14.44 -9.01
C VAL A 36 -3.82 -13.72 -9.96
N LYS A 37 -4.97 -14.32 -10.29
CA LYS A 37 -5.97 -13.72 -11.17
C LYS A 37 -6.51 -12.38 -10.63
N ASP A 38 -6.59 -12.20 -9.32
CA ASP A 38 -7.16 -11.00 -8.69
C ASP A 38 -6.19 -9.80 -8.77
N LEU A 39 -4.92 -10.05 -9.12
CA LEU A 39 -3.89 -9.04 -9.38
C LEU A 39 -3.74 -8.70 -10.88
N VAL A 40 -4.42 -9.45 -11.75
CA VAL A 40 -4.37 -9.30 -13.22
C VAL A 40 -5.73 -8.85 -13.76
N PHE A 41 -6.82 -9.28 -13.13
CA PHE A 41 -8.18 -9.01 -13.52
C PHE A 41 -9.01 -8.52 -12.33
N HIS A 42 -9.96 -7.65 -12.60
CA HIS A 42 -11.02 -7.25 -11.67
C HIS A 42 -12.36 -7.28 -12.42
N ASN A 43 -13.35 -8.01 -11.88
CA ASN A 43 -14.64 -8.27 -12.54
C ASN A 43 -14.48 -8.78 -14.00
N ASP A 44 -13.57 -9.75 -14.19
CA ASP A 44 -13.20 -10.34 -15.49
C ASP A 44 -12.63 -9.36 -16.54
N LEU A 45 -12.38 -8.10 -16.15
CA LEU A 45 -11.71 -7.10 -16.96
C LEU A 45 -10.23 -7.01 -16.58
N PRO A 46 -9.33 -6.80 -17.54
CA PRO A 46 -7.90 -6.67 -17.25
C PRO A 46 -7.62 -5.37 -16.47
N ILE A 47 -6.84 -5.48 -15.41
CA ILE A 47 -6.28 -4.33 -14.71
C ILE A 47 -5.23 -3.70 -15.62
N ARG A 48 -5.56 -2.57 -16.24
CA ARG A 48 -4.67 -1.88 -17.18
C ARG A 48 -3.54 -1.18 -16.43
N THR A 49 -2.32 -1.33 -16.96
CA THR A 49 -1.01 -1.07 -16.32
C THR A 49 -0.67 -2.01 -15.16
N GLY A 50 -1.57 -2.18 -14.20
CA GLY A 50 -1.28 -2.86 -12.94
C GLY A 50 -0.27 -2.08 -12.08
N ASN A 51 -0.03 -0.81 -12.39
CA ASN A 51 0.82 0.09 -11.64
C ASN A 51 -0.05 1.04 -10.80
N GLY A 52 0.40 1.37 -9.60
CA GLY A 52 -0.40 2.14 -8.68
C GLY A 52 0.09 2.07 -7.24
N VAL A 53 -0.82 2.19 -6.29
CA VAL A 53 -0.53 2.15 -4.85
C VAL A 53 -1.35 1.03 -4.21
N TYR A 54 -0.81 0.41 -3.16
CA TYR A 54 -1.51 -0.61 -2.39
C TYR A 54 -1.39 -0.34 -0.90
N ILE A 55 -2.34 -0.90 -0.16
CA ILE A 55 -2.42 -0.81 1.28
C ILE A 55 -2.60 -2.22 1.83
N PHE A 56 -1.70 -2.63 2.71
CA PHE A 56 -1.94 -3.77 3.60
C PHE A 56 -2.53 -3.23 4.90
N LYS A 57 -3.67 -3.80 5.31
CA LYS A 57 -4.40 -3.40 6.49
C LYS A 57 -4.80 -4.62 7.32
N GLU A 58 -5.06 -4.40 8.59
CA GLU A 58 -5.61 -5.39 9.51
C GLU A 58 -6.91 -4.80 10.07
N ASN A 59 -8.04 -5.44 9.78
CA ASN A 59 -9.38 -4.92 10.07
C ASN A 59 -9.61 -3.54 9.45
N ASN A 60 -9.56 -2.44 10.21
CA ASN A 60 -9.75 -1.07 9.70
C ASN A 60 -8.48 -0.21 9.84
N ILE A 61 -7.35 -0.83 10.16
CA ILE A 61 -6.09 -0.15 10.47
C ILE A 61 -5.09 -0.38 9.33
N PRO A 62 -4.69 0.68 8.60
CA PRO A 62 -3.65 0.57 7.58
C PRO A 62 -2.30 0.34 8.25
N LEU A 63 -1.61 -0.74 7.88
CA LEU A 63 -0.31 -1.11 8.46
C LEU A 63 0.85 -0.75 7.54
N TYR A 64 0.64 -0.85 6.23
CA TYR A 64 1.67 -0.59 5.25
C TYR A 64 1.06 0.00 3.98
N VAL A 65 1.67 1.05 3.46
CA VAL A 65 1.33 1.62 2.16
C VAL A 65 2.56 1.55 1.27
N GLY A 66 2.43 1.04 0.05
CA GLY A 66 3.54 1.02 -0.88
C GLY A 66 3.08 1.18 -2.32
N ASN A 67 4.03 1.34 -3.22
CA ASN A 67 3.72 1.59 -4.63
C ASN A 67 4.26 0.51 -5.57
N CYS A 68 3.71 0.55 -6.79
CA CYS A 68 4.03 -0.29 -7.93
C CYS A 68 4.50 0.58 -9.09
N VAL A 69 5.58 1.36 -8.92
CA VAL A 69 6.17 2.13 -10.04
C VAL A 69 7.06 1.25 -10.92
N ALA A 70 8.00 0.52 -10.31
CA ALA A 70 9.00 -0.24 -11.06
C ALA A 70 8.53 -1.65 -11.49
N ARG A 71 7.41 -2.11 -10.92
CA ARG A 71 6.81 -3.44 -11.11
C ARG A 71 5.31 -3.29 -10.94
N ASN A 72 4.53 -4.12 -11.61
CA ASN A 72 3.07 -4.14 -11.46
C ASN A 72 2.65 -4.89 -10.19
N PHE A 73 1.34 -4.92 -9.90
CA PHE A 73 0.78 -5.60 -8.72
C PHE A 73 1.14 -7.09 -8.68
N VAL A 74 1.01 -7.81 -9.80
CA VAL A 74 1.28 -9.26 -9.84
C VAL A 74 2.73 -9.61 -9.51
N GLU A 75 3.68 -8.73 -9.81
CA GLU A 75 5.08 -8.89 -9.43
C GLU A 75 5.40 -8.34 -8.03
N ARG A 76 4.80 -7.21 -7.66
CA ARG A 76 5.17 -6.46 -6.44
C ARG A 76 4.55 -7.06 -5.18
N ILE A 77 3.28 -7.47 -5.24
CA ILE A 77 2.57 -7.97 -4.06
C ILE A 77 3.22 -9.26 -3.54
N PRO A 78 3.50 -10.29 -4.35
CA PRO A 78 4.17 -11.49 -3.87
C PRO A 78 5.59 -11.23 -3.35
N ALA A 79 6.31 -10.26 -3.92
CA ALA A 79 7.68 -9.95 -3.52
C ALA A 79 7.80 -9.47 -2.06
N HIS A 80 6.73 -8.94 -1.45
CA HIS A 80 6.73 -8.60 -0.02
C HIS A 80 6.94 -9.79 0.90
N PHE A 81 6.64 -11.00 0.43
CA PHE A 81 6.72 -12.24 1.19
C PHE A 81 8.04 -12.99 0.99
N ASP A 82 9.10 -12.32 0.53
CA ASP A 82 10.44 -12.90 0.45
C ASP A 82 11.02 -13.18 1.85
N VAL A 83 10.90 -14.43 2.29
CA VAL A 83 11.30 -14.85 3.65
C VAL A 83 12.81 -14.92 3.86
N ARG A 84 13.62 -14.72 2.82
CA ARG A 84 15.08 -14.75 2.93
C ARG A 84 15.57 -13.47 3.62
N GLN A 85 16.46 -13.59 4.59
CA GLN A 85 17.07 -12.45 5.31
C GLN A 85 17.73 -11.45 4.35
N ASN A 86 18.37 -11.97 3.30
CA ASN A 86 19.03 -11.18 2.26
C ASN A 86 18.08 -10.78 1.11
N GLY A 87 16.78 -11.09 1.22
CA GLY A 87 15.74 -10.66 0.30
C GLY A 87 15.51 -9.15 0.34
N TRP A 88 15.24 -8.55 -0.83
CA TRP A 88 15.22 -7.09 -1.00
C TRP A 88 13.85 -6.48 -0.76
N PHE A 89 12.76 -7.25 -0.93
CA PHE A 89 11.39 -6.73 -0.92
C PHE A 89 10.61 -7.03 0.36
N ASN A 90 11.23 -7.60 1.39
CA ASN A 90 10.57 -8.00 2.63
C ASN A 90 10.29 -6.87 3.64
N SER A 91 10.12 -5.64 3.16
CA SER A 91 9.89 -4.47 4.01
C SER A 91 8.58 -4.55 4.80
N LEU A 92 7.54 -5.18 4.24
CA LEU A 92 6.31 -5.47 4.96
C LEU A 92 6.60 -6.38 6.16
N LEU A 93 7.24 -7.53 5.94
CA LEU A 93 7.54 -8.50 7.00
C LEU A 93 8.41 -7.87 8.09
N VAL A 94 9.44 -7.13 7.69
CA VAL A 94 10.30 -6.38 8.62
C VAL A 94 9.49 -5.39 9.46
N THR A 95 8.48 -4.74 8.87
CA THR A 95 7.58 -3.82 9.59
C THR A 95 6.72 -4.55 10.62
N LEU A 96 6.22 -5.74 10.28
CA LEU A 96 5.46 -6.60 11.19
C LEU A 96 6.32 -7.11 12.35
N ILE A 97 7.57 -7.52 12.08
CA ILE A 97 8.54 -7.93 13.12
C ILE A 97 8.73 -6.80 14.14
N LYS A 98 8.91 -5.54 13.69
CA LYS A 98 9.05 -4.39 14.61
C LYS A 98 7.86 -4.23 15.53
N ARG A 99 6.64 -4.40 14.99
CA ARG A 99 5.40 -4.32 15.75
C ARG A 99 5.36 -5.38 16.85
N THR A 100 5.74 -6.61 16.53
CA THR A 100 5.67 -7.75 17.46
C THR A 100 6.71 -7.67 18.57
N PHE A 101 7.97 -7.35 18.24
CA PHE A 101 9.07 -7.47 19.20
C PHE A 101 9.45 -6.16 19.92
N ASN A 102 8.97 -5.01 19.46
CA ASN A 102 9.26 -3.69 20.03
C ASN A 102 10.78 -3.44 20.28
N ARG A 103 11.66 -4.02 19.43
CA ARG A 103 13.13 -4.10 19.61
C ARG A 103 13.93 -3.72 18.34
N LYS A 104 15.27 -3.70 18.46
CA LYS A 104 16.23 -3.32 17.41
C LYS A 104 16.33 -4.38 16.29
N LEU A 105 15.71 -4.04 15.17
CA LEU A 105 15.65 -4.69 13.85
C LEU A 105 16.72 -5.65 13.34
N LYS A 106 18.00 -5.43 13.63
CA LYS A 106 19.07 -6.14 12.90
C LYS A 106 19.18 -7.60 13.33
N GLU A 107 18.96 -7.86 14.61
CA GLU A 107 19.03 -9.21 15.19
C GLU A 107 17.76 -10.02 14.88
N ASP A 108 16.61 -9.35 14.74
CA ASP A 108 15.32 -10.00 14.55
C ASP A 108 14.99 -10.29 13.08
N LYS A 109 15.75 -9.77 12.10
CA LYS A 109 15.57 -10.08 10.68
C LYS A 109 16.21 -11.43 10.34
N THR A 110 15.63 -12.51 10.83
CA THR A 110 16.02 -13.89 10.51
C THR A 110 15.01 -14.53 9.56
N ASP A 111 15.42 -15.56 8.81
CA ASP A 111 14.52 -16.32 7.93
C ASP A 111 13.33 -16.90 8.71
N ILE A 112 13.56 -17.31 9.97
CA ILE A 112 12.53 -17.83 10.88
C ILE A 112 11.49 -16.76 11.20
N ASN A 113 11.93 -15.58 11.65
CA ASN A 113 11.02 -14.49 12.02
C ASN A 113 10.28 -13.92 10.80
N LEU A 114 10.96 -13.87 9.63
CA LEU A 114 10.34 -13.47 8.36
C LEU A 114 9.27 -14.49 7.94
N THR A 115 9.54 -15.79 8.06
CA THR A 115 8.56 -16.84 7.77
C THR A 115 7.35 -16.77 8.69
N GLN A 116 7.56 -16.59 10.00
CA GLN A 116 6.47 -16.41 10.96
C GLN A 116 5.63 -15.17 10.63
N SER A 117 6.29 -14.06 10.32
CA SER A 117 5.61 -12.81 9.94
C SER A 117 4.84 -12.94 8.62
N ALA A 118 5.34 -13.73 7.67
CA ALA A 118 4.64 -14.00 6.41
C ALA A 118 3.35 -14.79 6.68
N LYS A 119 3.40 -15.83 7.51
CA LYS A 119 2.20 -16.59 7.92
C LYS A 119 1.16 -15.68 8.59
N LEU A 120 1.59 -14.88 9.56
CA LEU A 120 0.73 -13.90 10.22
C LEU A 120 0.12 -12.92 9.23
N ALA A 121 0.90 -12.49 8.22
CA ALA A 121 0.40 -11.58 7.20
C ALA A 121 -0.74 -12.23 6.40
N PHE A 122 -0.55 -13.46 5.92
CA PHE A 122 -1.60 -14.18 5.18
C PHE A 122 -2.87 -14.42 6.02
N GLU A 123 -2.71 -14.72 7.31
CA GLU A 123 -3.82 -15.00 8.24
C GLU A 123 -4.58 -13.74 8.67
N ASN A 124 -3.93 -12.57 8.70
CA ASN A 124 -4.50 -11.39 9.37
C ASN A 124 -4.71 -10.20 8.45
N LEU A 125 -3.97 -10.07 7.36
CA LEU A 125 -4.01 -8.86 6.55
C LEU A 125 -4.93 -8.97 5.34
N ASP A 126 -5.53 -7.83 5.04
CA ASP A 126 -6.28 -7.57 3.82
C ASP A 126 -5.48 -6.62 2.92
N LEU A 127 -5.64 -6.78 1.61
CA LEU A 127 -5.03 -5.96 0.59
C LEU A 127 -6.06 -5.04 -0.06
N VAL A 128 -5.67 -3.79 -0.27
CA VAL A 128 -6.38 -2.82 -1.11
C VAL A 128 -5.44 -2.35 -2.21
N LEU A 129 -5.95 -2.28 -3.44
CA LEU A 129 -5.26 -1.84 -4.64
C LEU A 129 -5.90 -0.56 -5.17
N ILE A 130 -5.06 0.40 -5.54
CA ILE A 130 -5.45 1.64 -6.20
C ILE A 130 -4.68 1.70 -7.51
N ASN A 131 -5.38 1.44 -8.62
CA ASN A 131 -4.81 1.35 -9.95
C ASN A 131 -4.73 2.72 -10.62
N PHE A 132 -3.71 2.86 -11.48
CA PHE A 132 -3.60 3.97 -12.41
C PHE A 132 -3.89 3.43 -13.82
N SER A 133 -5.02 3.86 -14.39
CA SER A 133 -5.40 3.52 -15.77
C SER A 133 -4.34 3.93 -16.80
N VAL A 134 -3.59 5.01 -16.50
CA VAL A 134 -2.45 5.51 -17.26
C VAL A 134 -1.22 5.61 -16.36
N TYR A 135 -0.10 5.04 -16.81
CA TYR A 135 1.14 5.06 -16.04
C TYR A 135 1.66 6.49 -15.84
N ASP A 136 1.72 6.93 -14.58
CA ASP A 136 2.37 8.18 -14.18
C ASP A 136 3.22 7.93 -12.92
N LYS A 137 4.53 7.74 -13.15
CA LYS A 137 5.51 7.51 -12.08
C LYS A 137 5.44 8.58 -10.99
N LEU A 138 5.30 9.84 -11.35
CA LEU A 138 5.37 10.94 -10.39
C LEU A 138 4.10 10.97 -9.54
N ALA A 139 2.94 10.84 -10.17
CA ALA A 139 1.67 10.80 -9.48
C ALA A 139 1.54 9.56 -8.57
N ILE A 140 1.99 8.38 -9.00
CA ILE A 140 2.00 7.17 -8.18
C ILE A 140 2.83 7.36 -6.89
N ASN A 141 4.06 7.88 -7.02
CA ASN A 141 4.90 8.17 -5.84
C ASN A 141 4.25 9.21 -4.92
N ARG A 142 3.59 10.22 -5.49
CA ARG A 142 2.89 11.25 -4.71
C ARG A 142 1.69 10.70 -3.97
N LEU A 143 0.90 9.82 -4.60
CA LEU A 143 -0.23 9.18 -3.93
C LEU A 143 0.25 8.32 -2.76
N GLU A 144 1.33 7.55 -2.92
CA GLU A 144 1.94 6.81 -1.81
C GLU A 144 2.32 7.77 -0.67
N ASP A 145 2.97 8.88 -0.99
CA ASP A 145 3.36 9.89 0.01
C ASP A 145 2.13 10.47 0.73
N TYR A 146 1.12 10.88 -0.02
CA TYR A 146 -0.14 11.40 0.51
C TYR A 146 -0.77 10.41 1.48
N LEU A 147 -0.92 9.14 1.05
CA LEU A 147 -1.52 8.10 1.86
C LEU A 147 -0.67 7.76 3.09
N ARG A 148 0.66 7.80 3.01
CA ARG A 148 1.55 7.57 4.16
C ARG A 148 1.51 8.71 5.18
N ILE A 149 1.36 9.95 4.73
CA ILE A 149 1.19 11.12 5.61
C ILE A 149 -0.20 11.08 6.25
N THR A 150 -1.23 10.85 5.45
CA THR A 150 -2.62 10.80 5.88
C THR A 150 -2.81 9.60 6.79
N LEU A 151 -2.74 8.38 6.28
CA LEU A 151 -3.11 7.18 7.02
C LEU A 151 -2.19 6.83 8.19
N LYS A 152 -0.96 7.37 8.22
CA LYS A 152 0.06 7.08 9.24
C LYS A 152 0.24 5.57 9.49
N PRO A 153 0.47 4.76 8.44
CA PRO A 153 0.77 3.34 8.61
C PRO A 153 2.08 3.15 9.39
N LEU A 154 2.44 1.91 9.72
CA LEU A 154 3.70 1.60 10.41
C LEU A 154 4.94 2.01 9.60
N ASN A 155 4.83 2.04 8.27
CA ASN A 155 5.87 2.57 7.37
C ASN A 155 5.64 4.06 7.00
N GLY A 156 4.78 4.77 7.73
CA GLY A 156 4.48 6.18 7.53
C GLY A 156 5.67 7.10 7.79
N PHE A 157 5.53 8.37 7.40
CA PHE A 157 6.55 9.37 7.67
C PHE A 157 6.44 9.93 9.09
N LYS A 158 7.58 10.10 9.76
CA LYS A 158 7.63 10.72 11.10
C LYS A 158 7.52 12.24 11.08
N HIS A 159 7.99 12.88 10.01
CA HIS A 159 8.17 14.33 9.96
C HIS A 159 7.46 15.01 8.77
N LYS A 160 7.03 14.26 7.74
CA LYS A 160 6.30 14.84 6.62
C LYS A 160 4.87 15.18 7.05
N LYS A 161 4.36 16.29 6.53
CA LYS A 161 2.99 16.77 6.70
C LYS A 161 2.46 17.22 5.35
N LEU A 162 1.13 17.24 5.21
CA LEU A 162 0.50 17.89 4.08
C LEU A 162 0.71 19.40 4.19
N ASN A 163 0.82 20.06 3.04
CA ASN A 163 0.95 21.52 2.94
C ASN A 163 -0.33 22.25 3.35
N GLN A 164 -1.49 21.60 3.24
CA GLN A 164 -2.78 22.11 3.69
C GLN A 164 -3.59 20.97 4.32
N GLU A 165 -4.42 21.30 5.31
CA GLU A 165 -5.16 20.29 6.10
C GLU A 165 -6.24 19.56 5.30
N ASN A 166 -6.88 20.24 4.35
CA ASN A 166 -7.99 19.71 3.55
C ASN A 166 -7.63 19.47 2.08
N ILE A 167 -6.34 19.44 1.73
CA ILE A 167 -5.91 19.22 0.34
C ILE A 167 -6.40 17.87 -0.16
N THR A 168 -7.13 17.89 -1.27
CA THR A 168 -7.61 16.70 -1.96
C THR A 168 -6.45 15.93 -2.58
N ILE A 169 -6.66 14.67 -2.93
CA ILE A 169 -5.68 13.89 -3.69
C ILE A 169 -5.37 14.62 -5.00
N ARG A 170 -6.37 15.06 -5.75
CA ARG A 170 -6.21 15.80 -7.01
C ARG A 170 -5.26 16.99 -6.86
N GLU A 171 -5.57 17.89 -5.92
CA GLU A 171 -4.75 19.08 -5.67
C GLU A 171 -3.32 18.70 -5.26
N TYR A 172 -3.14 17.67 -4.42
CA TYR A 172 -1.81 17.24 -4.00
C TYR A 172 -0.97 16.66 -5.15
N LEU A 173 -1.60 15.92 -6.06
CA LEU A 173 -0.95 15.38 -7.26
C LEU A 173 -0.56 16.50 -8.24
N GLU A 174 -1.37 17.55 -8.36
CA GLU A 174 -1.15 18.70 -9.25
C GLU A 174 -0.16 19.74 -8.70
N TYR A 175 -0.25 20.09 -7.40
CA TYR A 175 0.49 21.18 -6.76
C TYR A 175 2.00 21.12 -6.97
N ASN A 176 2.57 19.91 -7.01
CA ASN A 176 4.00 19.73 -7.14
C ASN A 176 4.48 19.57 -8.60
N LYS A 177 3.61 19.62 -9.63
CA LYS A 177 4.07 19.66 -11.03
C LYS A 177 4.81 20.98 -11.32
N ILE A 178 4.50 22.04 -10.58
CA ILE A 178 5.02 23.39 -10.79
C ILE A 178 6.40 23.61 -10.14
N GLN A 179 6.80 22.85 -9.11
CA GLN A 179 8.10 23.01 -8.43
C GLN A 179 9.24 22.18 -9.03
N ASN A 180 8.97 21.37 -10.06
CA ASN A 180 9.97 20.59 -10.79
C ASN A 180 10.16 21.06 -12.25
N LEU A 181 9.67 22.27 -12.56
CA LEU A 181 10.00 23.07 -13.74
C LEU A 181 10.87 24.25 -13.28
#